data_AF-A0A2E0ZJA9-F1
#
_entry.id   AF-A0A2E0ZJA9-F1
#
_cell.length_a   1.000
_cell.length_b   1.000
_cell.length_c   1.000
_cell.angle_alpha   90.00
_cell.angle_beta   90.00
_cell.angle_gamma   90.00
#
_symmetry.space_group_name_H-M   'P 1'
#
loop_
_entity.id
_entity.type
_entity.pdbx_description
1 polymer ?
#
loop_
_entity_poly.entity_id
_entity_poly.type
_entity_poly.pdbx_seq_one_letter_code
_entity_poly.pdbx_strand_id
1 'polypeptide(L)' 'MMLIDTYDLDIFTPPYEPGAERYSTIARLTIDISEALPYLNATLRGAVYHQAANALTWKKSGHNMEVIS' A
#
# COMPACT_ATOMS: atom_id res chain seq x y z
N MET A 1 18.00 13.41 0.02
CA MET A 1 16.88 13.97 -0.75
C MET A 1 15.84 12.87 -0.89
N MET A 2 14.60 13.10 -0.48
CA MET A 2 13.51 12.11 -0.58
C MET A 2 12.66 12.41 -1.83
N LEU A 3 12.24 11.36 -2.52
CA LEU A 3 11.43 11.47 -3.76
C LEU A 3 9.94 11.73 -3.48
N ILE A 4 9.48 11.39 -2.26
CA ILE A 4 8.13 11.66 -1.76
C ILE A 4 8.32 12.48 -0.48
N ASP A 5 7.84 13.71 -0.49
CA ASP A 5 7.99 14.64 0.64
C ASP A 5 6.78 14.55 1.60
N THR A 6 5.59 14.36 1.04
CA THR A 6 4.32 14.34 1.77
C THR A 6 3.49 13.12 1.41
N TYR A 7 2.98 12.45 2.44
CA TYR A 7 2.02 11.35 2.32
C TYR A 7 1.13 11.31 3.57
N ASP A 8 -0.11 10.88 3.39
CA ASP A 8 -1.04 10.61 4.48
C ASP A 8 -1.00 9.12 4.81
N LEU A 9 -0.89 8.79 6.08
CA LEU A 9 -0.80 7.41 6.55
C LEU A 9 -2.00 7.07 7.45
N ASP A 10 -2.88 6.20 6.95
CA ASP A 10 -3.99 5.64 7.70
C ASP A 10 -3.62 4.24 8.21
N ILE A 11 -3.53 4.07 9.53
CA ILE A 11 -3.34 2.77 10.18
C ILE A 11 -4.63 2.43 10.90
N PHE A 12 -5.24 1.29 10.54
CA PHE A 12 -6.50 0.88 11.13
C PHE A 12 -6.52 -0.62 11.41
N THR A 13 -7.35 -1.01 12.38
CA THR A 13 -7.66 -2.41 12.62
C THR A 13 -8.92 -2.74 11.81
N PRO A 14 -8.84 -3.66 10.83
CA PRO A 14 -10.03 -4.10 10.11
C PRO A 14 -11.04 -4.74 11.08
N PRO A 15 -12.35 -4.77 10.74
CA PRO A 15 -13.38 -5.39 11.56
C PRO A 15 -12.96 -6.79 12.03
N TYR A 16 -13.26 -7.11 13.30
CA TYR A 16 -12.75 -8.31 13.95
C TYR A 16 -13.16 -9.59 13.20
N GLU A 17 -12.18 -10.24 12.59
CA GLU A 17 -12.26 -11.60 12.09
C GLU A 17 -11.37 -12.51 12.96
N PRO A 18 -11.89 -13.61 13.51
CA PRO A 18 -11.10 -14.52 14.34
C PRO A 18 -9.92 -15.10 13.53
N GLY A 19 -8.70 -14.66 13.85
CA GLY A 19 -7.47 -15.09 13.17
C GLY A 19 -6.90 -14.10 12.14
N ALA A 20 -7.55 -12.95 11.92
CA ALA A 20 -7.09 -11.94 10.97
C ALA A 20 -5.99 -11.02 11.53
N GLU A 21 -5.25 -10.41 10.60
CA GLU A 21 -4.18 -9.45 10.88
C GLU A 21 -4.73 -8.24 11.67
N ARG A 22 -4.05 -7.89 12.76
CA ARG A 22 -4.55 -6.89 13.72
C ARG A 22 -4.47 -5.45 13.23
N TYR A 23 -3.72 -5.21 12.15
CA TYR A 23 -3.51 -3.88 11.60
C TYR A 23 -3.30 -3.95 10.09
N SER A 24 -4.00 -3.07 9.39
CA SER A 24 -3.82 -2.74 7.97
C SER A 24 -3.37 -1.29 7.86
N THR A 25 -2.66 -0.97 6.78
CA THR A 25 -2.14 0.39 6.54
C THR A 25 -2.41 0.82 5.11
N ILE A 26 -2.87 2.06 4.95
CA ILE A 26 -3.00 2.75 3.65
C ILE A 26 -2.12 3.99 3.67
N ALA A 27 -1.18 4.09 2.74
CA ALA A 27 -0.44 5.31 2.46
C ALA A 27 -1.02 5.98 1.21
N ARG A 28 -1.51 7.21 1.36
CA ARG A 28 -1.97 8.03 0.24
C ARG A 28 -0.88 9.01 -0.12
N LEU A 29 -0.41 8.93 -1.35
CA LEU A 29 0.60 9.83 -1.87
C LEU A 29 -0.09 11.06 -2.45
N THR A 30 0.46 12.24 -2.19
CA THR A 30 -0.06 13.50 -2.76
C THR A 30 0.48 13.78 -4.16
N ILE A 31 1.38 12.93 -4.65
CA ILE A 31 2.00 13.01 -5.96
C ILE A 31 1.65 11.77 -6.78
N ASP A 32 1.43 11.95 -8.08
CA ASP A 32 1.16 10.84 -8.98
C ASP A 32 2.45 10.07 -9.28
N ILE A 33 2.47 8.80 -8.88
CA ILE A 33 3.53 7.82 -9.14
C ILE A 33 3.02 6.62 -9.92
N SER A 34 1.89 6.74 -10.65
CA SER A 34 1.28 5.67 -11.43
C SER A 34 2.30 4.93 -12.31
N GLU A 35 3.23 5.66 -12.92
CA GLU A 35 4.28 5.11 -13.77
C GLU A 35 5.29 4.25 -12.99
N ALA A 36 5.49 4.52 -11.70
CA ALA A 36 6.40 3.79 -10.83
C ALA A 36 5.75 2.53 -10.21
N LEU A 37 4.42 2.50 -10.07
CA LEU A 37 3.70 1.40 -9.40
C LEU A 37 3.96 0.01 -10.04
N PRO A 38 4.01 -0.15 -11.38
CA PRO A 38 4.37 -1.42 -11.99
C PRO A 38 5.77 -1.92 -11.63
N TYR A 39 6.73 -1.02 -11.47
CA TYR A 39 8.11 -1.36 -11.09
C TYR A 39 8.22 -1.73 -9.61
N LEU A 40 7.51 -1.01 -8.75
CA LEU A 40 7.39 -1.34 -7.33
C LEU A 40 6.72 -2.71 -7.15
N ASN A 41 5.69 -3.01 -7.93
CA ASN A 41 5.03 -4.31 -7.96
C ASN A 41 5.99 -5.47 -8.28
N ALA A 42 6.91 -5.28 -9.23
CA ALA A 42 7.92 -6.29 -9.58
C ALA A 42 8.96 -6.50 -8.47
N THR A 43 9.16 -5.51 -7.61
CA THR A 43 10.17 -5.52 -6.54
C THR A 43 9.61 -6.08 -5.23
N LEU A 44 8.35 -5.75 -4.91
CA LEU A 44 7.68 -6.17 -3.68
C LEU A 44 7.07 -7.56 -3.85
N ARG A 45 7.60 -8.53 -3.10
CA ARG A 45 7.16 -9.93 -3.20
C ARG A 45 5.67 -10.06 -2.87
N GLY A 46 4.91 -10.62 -3.81
CA GLY A 46 3.48 -10.85 -3.64
C GLY A 46 2.65 -9.57 -3.69
N ALA A 47 3.21 -8.48 -4.21
CA ALA A 47 2.44 -7.28 -4.47
C ALA A 47 1.47 -7.50 -5.64
N VAL A 48 0.36 -6.76 -5.61
CA VAL A 48 -0.66 -6.71 -6.65
C VAL A 48 -0.97 -5.26 -6.96
N TYR A 49 -0.76 -4.88 -8.23
CA TYR A 49 -1.11 -3.57 -8.74
C TYR A 49 -2.54 -3.56 -9.30
N HIS A 50 -3.39 -2.72 -8.73
CA HIS A 50 -4.78 -2.50 -9.12
C HIS A 50 -4.89 -1.24 -9.97
N GLN A 51 -4.74 -1.38 -11.29
CA GLN A 51 -4.70 -0.26 -12.23
C GLN A 51 -5.93 0.65 -12.14
N ALA A 52 -7.12 0.09 -11.93
CA ALA A 52 -8.36 0.88 -11.85
C ALA A 52 -8.42 1.78 -10.60
N ALA A 53 -7.69 1.42 -9.54
CA ALA A 53 -7.65 2.15 -8.28
C ALA A 53 -6.33 2.93 -8.09
N ASN A 54 -5.41 2.84 -9.07
CA ASN A 54 -4.05 3.35 -8.97
C ASN A 54 -3.36 2.95 -7.65
N ALA A 55 -3.57 1.70 -7.25
CA ALA A 55 -3.21 1.23 -5.92
C ALA A 55 -2.30 0.00 -6.00
N LEU A 56 -1.29 -0.05 -5.13
CA LEU A 56 -0.41 -1.21 -4.95
C LEU A 56 -0.65 -1.81 -3.56
N THR A 57 -0.98 -3.10 -3.53
CA THR A 57 -1.24 -3.83 -2.29
C THR A 57 -0.22 -4.93 -2.09
N TRP A 58 0.25 -5.16 -0.86
CA TRP A 58 1.13 -6.28 -0.53
C TRP A 58 1.02 -6.64 0.95
N LYS A 59 1.63 -7.77 1.33
CA LYS A 59 1.75 -8.19 2.74
C LYS A 59 3.17 -8.04 3.25
N LYS A 60 3.33 -7.43 4.42
CA LYS A 60 4.60 -7.35 5.12
C LYS A 60 4.46 -7.95 6.52
N SER A 61 5.17 -9.04 6.79
CA SER A 61 5.13 -9.74 8.09
C SER A 61 3.71 -10.11 8.57
N GLY A 62 2.80 -10.41 7.63
CA GLY A 62 1.39 -10.64 7.95
C GLY A 62 0.66 -9.35 8.32
N HIS A 63 0.95 -8.25 7.64
CA HIS A 63 0.15 -7.02 7.67
C HIS A 63 -0.14 -6.58 6.24
N ASN A 64 -1.39 -6.24 5.97
CA ASN A 64 -1.80 -5.65 4.70
C ASN A 64 -1.30 -4.20 4.62
N MET A 65 -0.61 -3.94 3.53
CA MET A 65 -0.10 -2.63 3.15
C MET A 65 -0.73 -2.24 1.82
N GLU A 66 -1.14 -0.98 1.72
CA GLU A 66 -1.67 -0.40 0.50
C GLU A 66 -1.04 0.98 0.27
N VAL A 67 -0.66 1.26 -0.96
CA VAL A 67 -0.25 2.59 -1.42
C VAL A 67 -1.21 3.02 -2.51
N ILE A 68 -1.78 4.21 -2.37
CA ILE A 68 -2.67 4.83 -3.35
C ILE A 68 -1.99 6.11 -3.82
N SER A 69 -1.95 6.29 -5.14
CA SER A 69 -1.34 7.45 -5.78
C SER A 69 -2.35 8.28 -6.57
#